data_AF-A0A482YUA8-F1
#
_entry.id   AF-A0A482YUA8-F1
#
_cell.length_a   1.000
_cell.length_b   1.000
_cell.length_c   1.000
_cell.angle_alpha   90.00
_cell.angle_beta   90.00
_cell.angle_gamma   90.00
#
_symmetry.space_group_name_H-M   'P 1'
#
loop_
_entity.id
_entity.type
_entity.pdbx_description
1 polymer ?
#
loop_
_entity_poly.entity_id
_entity_poly.type
_entity_poly.pdbx_seq_one_letter_code
_entity_poly.pdbx_strand_id
1 'polypeptide(L)'
;MNFTNSVVGKKWMAIAGLVWFSYIIFHMISLLIFHQGEQSFNSFYQQLNQHSLYQIMVVFLVMLFSFHVVTAVVRQIANNKSKGRGYKKSYPHEIPRVATWSGASILFIFIIVHVVQLKLFVNDHWYQITVELLSQPLMLAFYLLGVLTLSVHLHHGLSNVLQTLGITQRSYHYLAISISLILFVGFLSILASVAL
;
A
#
# COMPACT_ATOMS: atom_id res chain seq x y z
N MET A 1 28.08 -7.59 -9.94
CA MET A 1 27.28 -6.44 -9.46
C MET A 1 26.10 -6.96 -8.66
N ASN A 2 25.87 -6.53 -7.41
CA ASN A 2 24.68 -6.93 -6.66
C ASN A 2 23.42 -6.32 -7.32
N PHE A 3 22.54 -7.17 -7.84
CA PHE A 3 21.32 -6.77 -8.57
C PHE A 3 20.50 -5.72 -7.80
N THR A 4 20.41 -5.88 -6.48
CA THR A 4 19.66 -5.02 -5.55
C THR A 4 20.17 -3.58 -5.45
N ASN A 5 21.45 -3.33 -5.75
CA ASN A 5 22.07 -2.00 -5.70
C ASN A 5 22.32 -1.39 -7.08
N SER A 6 21.70 -1.94 -8.13
CA SER A 6 21.86 -1.48 -9.52
C SER A 6 20.70 -0.61 -10.00
N VAL A 7 20.89 0.12 -11.10
CA VAL A 7 19.81 0.84 -11.82
C VAL A 7 18.70 -0.12 -12.24
N VAL A 8 19.07 -1.35 -12.65
CA VAL A 8 18.14 -2.42 -13.01
C VAL A 8 17.28 -2.81 -11.81
N GLY A 9 17.88 -3.00 -10.63
CA GLY A 9 17.15 -3.27 -9.39
C GLY A 9 16.17 -2.16 -9.01
N LYS A 10 16.54 -0.89 -9.21
CA LYS A 10 15.64 0.26 -8.98
C LYS A 10 14.41 0.21 -9.91
N LYS A 11 14.59 -0.13 -11.18
CA LYS A 11 13.49 -0.26 -12.14
C LYS A 11 12.55 -1.41 -11.77
N TRP A 12 13.09 -2.57 -11.40
CA TRP A 12 12.27 -3.71 -10.96
C TRP A 12 11.51 -3.43 -9.67
N MET A 13 12.12 -2.72 -8.71
CA MET A 13 11.41 -2.27 -7.50
C MET A 13 10.22 -1.36 -7.83
N ALA A 14 10.38 -0.45 -8.81
CA ALA A 14 9.31 0.41 -9.29
C ALA A 14 8.17 -0.39 -9.96
N ILE A 15 8.50 -1.38 -10.79
CA ILE A 15 7.53 -2.28 -11.41
C ILE A 15 6.76 -3.07 -10.34
N ALA A 16 7.45 -3.66 -9.35
CA ALA A 16 6.80 -4.36 -8.25
C ALA A 16 5.85 -3.45 -7.47
N GLY A 17 6.25 -2.18 -7.24
CA GLY A 17 5.39 -1.17 -6.62
C GLY A 17 4.16 -0.83 -7.46
N LEU A 18 4.28 -0.76 -8.79
CA LEU A 18 3.15 -0.51 -9.69
C LEU A 18 2.16 -1.69 -9.71
N VAL A 19 2.65 -2.93 -9.68
CA VAL A 19 1.76 -4.11 -9.58
C VAL A 19 0.98 -4.09 -8.27
N TRP A 20 1.65 -3.78 -7.16
CA TRP A 20 0.99 -3.61 -5.86
C TRP A 20 -0.02 -2.46 -5.87
N PHE A 21 0.32 -1.34 -6.50
CA PHE A 21 -0.59 -0.22 -6.67
C PHE A 21 -1.85 -0.60 -7.48
N SER A 22 -1.70 -1.35 -8.58
CA SER A 22 -2.84 -1.89 -9.33
C SER A 22 -3.71 -2.81 -8.48
N TYR A 23 -3.11 -3.65 -7.64
CA TYR A 23 -3.85 -4.47 -6.69
C TYR A 23 -4.59 -3.63 -5.64
N ILE A 24 -3.99 -2.56 -5.13
CA ILE A 24 -4.65 -1.66 -4.17
C ILE A 24 -5.86 -0.96 -4.80
N ILE A 25 -5.80 -0.60 -6.09
CA ILE A 25 -6.97 -0.08 -6.81
C ILE A 25 -8.06 -1.15 -6.88
N PHE A 26 -7.72 -2.38 -7.30
CA PHE A 26 -8.66 -3.49 -7.33
C PHE A 26 -9.28 -3.74 -5.94
N HIS A 27 -8.46 -3.78 -4.90
CA HIS A 27 -8.86 -4.02 -3.52
C HIS A 27 -9.81 -2.93 -2.98
N MET A 28 -9.53 -1.66 -3.29
CA MET A 28 -10.43 -0.56 -2.93
C MET A 28 -11.77 -0.70 -3.65
N ILE A 29 -11.75 -0.94 -4.96
CA ILE A 29 -12.99 -1.10 -5.76
C ILE A 29 -13.79 -2.31 -5.29
N SER A 30 -13.15 -3.44 -4.99
CA SER A 30 -13.83 -4.62 -4.48
C SER A 30 -14.44 -4.39 -3.10
N LEU A 31 -13.82 -3.55 -2.26
CA LEU A 31 -14.38 -3.15 -0.98
C LEU A 31 -15.61 -2.24 -1.13
N LEU A 32 -15.74 -1.44 -2.19
CA LEU A 32 -16.94 -0.62 -2.41
C LEU A 32 -18.22 -1.45 -2.57
N ILE A 33 -18.12 -2.75 -2.84
CA ILE A 33 -19.25 -3.69 -2.83
C ILE A 33 -19.90 -3.76 -1.43
N PHE A 34 -19.17 -3.40 -0.37
CA PHE A 34 -19.71 -3.32 1.00
C PHE A 34 -20.96 -2.43 1.08
N HIS A 35 -20.98 -1.34 0.29
CA HIS A 35 -22.14 -0.43 0.20
C HIS A 35 -23.38 -1.05 -0.45
N GLN A 36 -23.25 -2.22 -1.08
CA GLN A 36 -24.36 -2.98 -1.66
C GLN A 36 -24.97 -3.99 -0.67
N GLY A 37 -24.49 -4.02 0.58
CA GLY A 37 -25.00 -4.85 1.65
C GLY A 37 -24.35 -6.24 1.75
N GLU A 38 -24.74 -6.95 2.80
CA GLU A 38 -24.13 -8.21 3.24
C GLU A 38 -24.13 -9.30 2.16
N GLN A 39 -25.28 -9.53 1.51
CA GLN A 39 -25.41 -10.60 0.52
C GLN A 39 -24.44 -10.41 -0.65
N SER A 40 -24.37 -9.20 -1.22
CA SER A 40 -23.50 -8.87 -2.34
C SER A 40 -22.03 -8.98 -1.97
N PHE A 41 -21.66 -8.48 -0.79
CA PHE A 41 -20.29 -8.52 -0.30
C PHE A 41 -19.80 -9.95 -0.05
N ASN A 42 -20.58 -10.74 0.70
CA ASN A 42 -20.23 -12.14 0.99
C ASN A 42 -20.15 -12.97 -0.30
N SER A 43 -21.13 -12.84 -1.20
CA SER A 43 -21.15 -13.58 -2.47
C SER A 43 -19.93 -13.25 -3.34
N PHE A 44 -19.57 -11.97 -3.45
CA PHE A 44 -18.40 -11.55 -4.22
C PHE A 44 -17.11 -12.16 -3.67
N TYR A 45 -16.85 -12.02 -2.36
CA TYR A 45 -15.61 -12.53 -1.78
C TYR A 45 -15.56 -14.05 -1.72
N GLN A 46 -16.69 -14.74 -1.57
CA GLN A 46 -16.76 -16.19 -1.68
C GLN A 46 -16.36 -16.65 -3.09
N GLN A 47 -16.94 -16.06 -4.15
CA GLN A 47 -16.59 -16.39 -5.54
C GLN A 47 -15.13 -16.06 -5.87
N LEU A 48 -14.66 -14.90 -5.42
CA LEU A 48 -13.28 -14.45 -5.65
C LEU A 48 -12.27 -15.43 -5.01
N ASN A 49 -12.49 -15.82 -3.75
CA ASN A 49 -11.57 -16.70 -3.03
C ASN A 49 -11.57 -18.15 -3.54
N GLN A 50 -12.70 -18.62 -4.08
CA GLN A 50 -12.79 -19.96 -4.68
C GLN A 50 -12.06 -20.06 -6.02
N HIS A 51 -11.83 -18.94 -6.70
CA HIS A 51 -11.18 -18.95 -8.00
C HIS A 51 -9.67 -19.18 -7.90
N SER A 52 -9.14 -20.19 -8.60
CA SER A 52 -7.71 -20.56 -8.55
C SER A 52 -6.77 -19.41 -8.94
N LEU A 53 -7.19 -18.57 -9.89
CA LEU A 53 -6.44 -17.36 -10.28
C LEU A 53 -6.22 -16.40 -9.12
N TYR A 54 -7.18 -16.27 -8.19
CA TYR A 54 -7.01 -15.43 -7.02
C TYR A 54 -5.91 -15.96 -6.09
N GLN A 55 -5.86 -17.28 -5.88
CA GLN A 55 -4.82 -17.89 -5.06
C GLN A 55 -3.42 -17.70 -5.67
N ILE A 56 -3.28 -17.86 -6.99
CA ILE A 56 -2.04 -17.60 -7.72
C ILE A 56 -1.65 -16.11 -7.59
N MET A 57 -2.61 -15.21 -7.77
CA MET A 57 -2.41 -13.77 -7.61
C MET A 57 -1.92 -13.42 -6.21
N VAL A 58 -2.50 -14.01 -5.14
CA VAL A 58 -2.06 -13.77 -3.76
C VAL A 58 -0.61 -14.20 -3.54
N VAL A 59 -0.22 -15.39 -3.99
CA VAL A 59 1.17 -15.86 -3.89
C VAL A 59 2.13 -14.93 -4.65
N PHE A 60 1.74 -14.52 -5.85
CA PHE A 60 2.52 -13.59 -6.66
C PHE A 60 2.66 -12.21 -6.00
N LEU A 61 1.59 -11.68 -5.41
CA LEU A 61 1.62 -10.40 -4.69
C LEU A 61 2.54 -10.46 -3.47
N VAL A 62 2.45 -11.53 -2.67
CA VAL A 62 3.36 -11.73 -1.52
C VAL A 62 4.81 -11.74 -1.97
N MET A 63 5.14 -12.48 -3.04
CA MET A 63 6.48 -12.52 -3.60
C MET A 63 6.96 -11.12 -4.02
N LEU A 64 6.14 -10.37 -4.77
CA LEU A 64 6.47 -9.02 -5.20
C LEU A 64 6.58 -8.03 -4.04
N PHE A 65 5.80 -8.20 -2.98
CA PHE A 65 5.87 -7.38 -1.77
C PHE A 65 7.19 -7.58 -1.07
N SER A 66 7.56 -8.83 -0.82
CA SER A 66 8.85 -9.18 -0.21
C SER A 66 10.00 -8.64 -1.04
N PHE A 67 9.96 -8.81 -2.37
CA PHE A 67 10.95 -8.23 -3.28
C PHE A 67 11.02 -6.69 -3.18
N HIS A 68 9.87 -6.01 -3.17
CA HIS A 68 9.79 -4.56 -3.05
C HIS A 68 10.41 -4.06 -1.74
N VAL A 69 10.00 -4.65 -0.60
CA VAL A 69 10.48 -4.28 0.74
C VAL A 69 11.97 -4.56 0.90
N VAL A 70 12.43 -5.76 0.53
CA VAL A 70 13.86 -6.13 0.62
C VAL A 70 14.71 -5.19 -0.22
N THR A 71 14.30 -4.92 -1.46
CA THR A 71 15.04 -4.01 -2.33
C THR A 71 15.06 -2.58 -1.78
N ALA A 72 13.95 -2.10 -1.23
CA ALA A 72 13.88 -0.78 -0.58
C ALA A 72 14.90 -0.67 0.58
N VAL A 73 14.91 -1.67 1.47
CA VAL A 73 15.80 -1.72 2.64
C VAL A 73 17.26 -1.83 2.24
N VAL A 74 17.61 -2.79 1.37
CA VAL A 74 19.00 -3.00 0.92
C VAL A 74 19.55 -1.74 0.28
N ARG A 75 18.75 -1.07 -0.57
CA ARG A 75 19.17 0.18 -1.20
C ARG A 75 19.32 1.33 -0.22
N GLN A 76 18.46 1.40 0.80
CA GLN A 76 18.59 2.43 1.84
C GLN A 76 19.87 2.24 2.65
N ILE A 77 20.20 0.99 3.03
CA ILE A 77 21.45 0.67 3.72
C ILE A 77 22.65 1.03 2.85
N ALA A 78 22.64 0.65 1.57
CA ALA A 78 23.72 0.99 0.64
C ALA A 78 23.90 2.51 0.47
N ASN A 79 22.79 3.26 0.34
CA ASN A 79 22.81 4.72 0.25
C ASN A 79 23.33 5.39 1.53
N ASN A 80 23.08 4.81 2.70
CA ASN A 80 23.63 5.30 3.96
C ASN A 80 25.14 5.04 4.07
N LYS A 81 25.63 3.90 3.56
CA LYS A 81 27.07 3.58 3.51
C LYS A 81 27.85 4.45 2.52
N SER A 82 27.23 4.86 1.41
CA SER A 82 27.87 5.68 0.37
C SER A 82 27.90 7.18 0.69
N LYS A 83 27.30 7.63 1.80
CA LYS A 83 27.40 9.01 2.24
C LYS A 83 28.79 9.29 2.82
N GLY A 84 29.70 9.79 1.97
CA GLY A 84 30.94 10.45 2.39
C GLY A 84 30.66 11.78 3.11
N ARG A 85 31.56 12.77 3.01
CA ARG A 85 31.32 14.12 3.58
C ARG A 85 30.06 14.73 2.94
N GLY A 86 29.07 15.08 3.76
CA GLY A 86 27.77 15.57 3.30
C GLY A 86 27.87 16.79 2.39
N TYR A 87 27.12 16.80 1.28
CA TYR A 87 27.00 17.98 0.43
C TYR A 87 26.34 19.12 1.21
N LYS A 88 27.01 20.28 1.31
CA LYS A 88 26.47 21.54 1.83
C LYS A 88 25.51 22.19 0.82
N LYS A 89 24.49 21.47 0.37
CA LYS A 89 23.44 22.04 -0.48
C LYS A 89 22.13 22.05 0.31
N SER A 90 21.57 23.24 0.50
CA SER A 90 20.24 23.41 1.08
C SER A 90 19.23 22.92 0.04
N TYR A 91 18.66 21.74 0.27
CA TYR A 91 17.55 21.22 -0.53
C TYR A 91 16.24 21.77 0.05
N PRO A 92 15.29 22.21 -0.79
CA PRO A 92 14.00 22.70 -0.30
C PRO A 92 13.25 21.59 0.44
N HIS A 93 12.84 21.86 1.69
CA HIS A 93 11.93 21.09 2.56
C HIS A 93 11.61 19.65 2.10
N GLU A 94 12.62 18.77 2.09
CA GLU A 94 12.41 17.34 1.88
C GLU A 94 11.81 16.73 3.15
N ILE A 95 10.83 15.83 3.01
CA ILE A 95 10.28 15.09 4.15
C ILE A 95 11.44 14.37 4.86
N PRO A 96 11.60 14.53 6.19
CA PRO A 96 12.68 13.88 6.91
C PRO A 96 12.66 12.36 6.67
N ARG A 97 13.82 11.77 6.38
CA ARG A 97 13.93 10.32 6.15
C ARG A 97 13.31 9.49 7.28
N VAL A 98 13.44 9.95 8.52
CA VAL A 98 12.84 9.31 9.69
C VAL A 98 11.32 9.24 9.56
N ALA A 99 10.67 10.32 9.14
CA ALA A 99 9.22 10.35 8.92
C ALA A 99 8.79 9.45 7.76
N THR A 100 9.56 9.41 6.66
CA THR A 100 9.27 8.50 5.54
C THR A 100 9.35 7.03 5.96
N TRP A 101 10.40 6.66 6.71
CA TRP A 101 10.61 5.29 7.16
C TRP A 101 9.67 4.88 8.31
N SER A 102 9.30 5.80 9.19
CA SER A 102 8.30 5.52 10.23
C SER A 102 6.93 5.24 9.59
N GLY A 103 6.50 6.05 8.63
CA GLY A 103 5.26 5.82 7.88
C GLY A 103 5.28 4.49 7.13
N ALA A 104 6.37 4.16 6.43
CA ALA A 104 6.52 2.88 5.75
C ALA A 104 6.52 1.67 6.71
N SER A 105 7.10 1.82 7.91
CA SER A 105 7.11 0.77 8.92
C SER A 105 5.73 0.53 9.52
N ILE A 106 4.99 1.60 9.80
CA ILE A 106 3.59 1.52 10.25
C ILE A 106 2.74 0.82 9.18
N LEU A 107 2.90 1.20 7.91
CA LEU A 107 2.18 0.54 6.80
C LEU A 107 2.53 -0.95 6.69
N PHE A 108 3.81 -1.32 6.84
CA PHE A 108 4.22 -2.72 6.84
C PHE A 108 3.56 -3.52 7.97
N ILE A 109 3.57 -2.98 9.20
CA ILE A 109 2.90 -3.60 10.35
C ILE A 109 1.39 -3.72 10.08
N PHE A 110 0.77 -2.65 9.57
CA PHE A 110 -0.65 -2.66 9.18
C PHE A 110 -0.96 -3.79 8.20
N ILE A 111 -0.19 -3.96 7.13
CA ILE A 111 -0.41 -5.01 6.13
C ILE A 111 -0.31 -6.41 6.76
N ILE A 112 0.70 -6.66 7.60
CA ILE A 112 0.86 -7.97 8.25
C ILE A 112 -0.32 -8.27 9.18
N VAL A 113 -0.68 -7.32 10.06
CA VAL A 113 -1.82 -7.49 10.98
C VAL A 113 -3.11 -7.67 10.19
N HIS A 114 -3.38 -6.81 9.21
CA HIS A 114 -4.55 -6.88 8.35
C HIS A 114 -4.71 -8.25 7.66
N VAL A 115 -3.64 -8.77 7.04
CA VAL A 115 -3.68 -10.06 6.34
C VAL A 115 -3.85 -11.23 7.32
N VAL A 116 -3.14 -11.22 8.44
CA VAL A 116 -3.23 -12.28 9.46
C VAL A 116 -4.63 -12.29 10.08
N GLN A 117 -5.15 -11.13 10.46
CA GLN A 117 -6.47 -10.97 11.05
C GLN A 117 -7.56 -11.49 10.11
N LEU A 118 -7.54 -11.11 8.82
CA LEU A 118 -8.50 -11.63 7.86
C LEU A 118 -8.35 -13.15 7.63
N LYS A 119 -7.13 -13.68 7.59
CA LYS A 119 -6.91 -15.13 7.45
C LYS A 119 -7.39 -15.95 8.64
N LEU A 120 -7.32 -15.41 9.85
CA LEU A 120 -7.65 -16.14 11.08
C LEU A 120 -9.14 -16.06 11.42
N PHE A 121 -9.78 -14.93 11.13
CA PHE A 121 -11.14 -14.66 11.64
C PHE A 121 -12.22 -14.74 10.57
N VAL A 122 -11.88 -14.72 9.28
CA VAL A 122 -12.89 -14.87 8.23
C VAL A 122 -13.26 -16.35 8.06
N ASN A 123 -14.50 -16.69 8.39
CA ASN A 123 -15.13 -17.98 8.10
C ASN A 123 -16.30 -17.78 7.13
N ASP A 124 -16.03 -17.35 5.89
CA ASP A 124 -17.01 -17.04 4.83
C ASP A 124 -18.03 -15.90 5.11
N HIS A 125 -18.04 -15.33 6.31
CA HIS A 125 -18.89 -14.19 6.70
C HIS A 125 -18.12 -12.85 6.61
N TRP A 126 -17.68 -12.51 5.39
CA TRP A 126 -16.81 -11.34 5.13
C TRP A 126 -17.39 -10.00 5.59
N TYR A 127 -18.69 -9.80 5.45
CA TYR A 127 -19.37 -8.56 5.83
C TYR A 127 -19.39 -8.41 7.35
N GLN A 128 -19.85 -9.45 8.05
CA GLN A 128 -19.99 -9.45 9.50
C GLN A 128 -18.65 -9.22 10.19
N ILE A 129 -17.60 -9.93 9.80
CA ILE A 129 -16.27 -9.72 10.39
C ILE A 129 -15.74 -8.30 10.11
N THR A 130 -16.05 -7.72 8.94
CA THR A 130 -15.70 -6.32 8.64
C THR A 130 -16.39 -5.35 9.59
N VAL A 131 -17.70 -5.54 9.83
CA VAL A 131 -18.47 -4.73 10.79
C VAL A 131 -17.90 -4.90 12.20
N GLU A 132 -17.75 -6.14 12.68
CA GLU A 132 -17.26 -6.43 14.03
C GLU A 132 -15.90 -5.79 14.31
N LEU A 133 -14.97 -5.88 13.36
CA LEU A 133 -13.65 -5.28 13.48
C LEU A 133 -13.72 -3.76 13.49
N LEU A 134 -14.49 -3.15 12.58
CA LEU A 134 -14.55 -1.69 12.48
C LEU A 134 -15.42 -1.04 13.56
N SER A 135 -16.31 -1.78 14.21
CA SER A 135 -17.07 -1.32 15.38
C SER A 135 -16.20 -1.19 16.64
N GLN A 136 -15.03 -1.84 16.70
CA GLN A 136 -14.10 -1.68 17.81
C GLN A 136 -13.27 -0.40 17.63
N PRO A 137 -13.33 0.58 18.57
CA PRO A 137 -12.69 1.88 18.38
C PRO A 137 -11.17 1.81 18.12
N LEU A 138 -10.47 0.89 18.80
CA LEU A 138 -9.04 0.68 18.61
C LEU A 138 -8.73 0.17 17.20
N MET A 139 -9.55 -0.75 16.69
CA MET A 139 -9.38 -1.32 15.36
C MET A 139 -9.74 -0.30 14.27
N LEU A 140 -10.80 0.48 14.46
CA LEU A 140 -11.12 1.60 13.57
C LEU A 140 -9.96 2.59 13.46
N ALA A 141 -9.38 2.99 14.60
CA ALA A 141 -8.22 3.87 14.62
C ALA A 141 -7.00 3.24 13.94
N PHE A 142 -6.76 1.94 14.15
CA PHE A 142 -5.69 1.19 13.50
C PHE A 142 -5.84 1.15 11.97
N TYR A 143 -7.06 0.88 11.47
CA TYR A 143 -7.35 0.88 10.05
C TYR A 143 -7.26 2.29 9.44
N LEU A 144 -7.72 3.32 10.16
CA LEU A 144 -7.59 4.71 9.72
C LEU A 144 -6.11 5.11 9.59
N LEU A 145 -5.27 4.73 10.56
CA LEU A 145 -3.83 4.96 10.50
C LEU A 145 -3.18 4.17 9.34
N GLY A 146 -3.61 2.94 9.10
CA GLY A 146 -3.17 2.13 7.97
C GLY A 146 -3.48 2.79 6.62
N VAL A 147 -4.71 3.24 6.42
CA VAL A 147 -5.15 3.93 5.21
C VAL A 147 -4.42 5.27 5.04
N LEU A 148 -4.22 6.03 6.11
CA LEU A 148 -3.46 7.29 6.06
C LEU A 148 -2.00 7.07 5.65
N THR A 149 -1.33 6.10 6.28
CA THR A 149 0.08 5.79 5.95
C THR A 149 0.22 5.19 4.56
N LEU A 150 -0.76 4.39 4.09
CA LEU A 150 -0.85 3.94 2.70
C LEU A 150 -0.94 5.13 1.74
N SER A 151 -1.84 6.08 1.96
CA SER A 151 -2.00 7.24 1.07
C SER A 151 -0.76 8.12 1.02
N VAL A 152 -0.10 8.36 2.15
CA VAL A 152 1.19 9.08 2.19
C VAL A 152 2.27 8.30 1.43
N HIS A 153 2.33 6.98 1.63
CA HIS A 153 3.29 6.11 0.93
C HIS A 153 3.04 6.11 -0.58
N LEU A 154 1.79 6.04 -1.04
CA LEU A 154 1.42 6.06 -2.45
C LEU A 154 1.77 7.40 -3.10
N HIS A 155 1.46 8.53 -2.46
CA HIS A 155 1.82 9.85 -3.00
C HIS A 155 3.33 9.99 -3.21
N HIS A 156 4.12 9.61 -2.19
CA HIS A 156 5.59 9.63 -2.26
C HIS A 156 6.14 8.61 -3.27
N GLY A 157 5.64 7.37 -3.22
CA GLY A 157 6.07 6.25 -4.06
C GLY A 157 5.78 6.49 -5.54
N LEU A 158 4.55 6.88 -5.87
CA LEU A 158 4.12 7.12 -7.24
C LEU A 158 4.87 8.30 -7.87
N SER A 159 5.09 9.38 -7.13
CA SER A 159 5.93 10.50 -7.58
C SER A 159 7.36 10.04 -7.95
N ASN A 160 7.97 9.18 -7.13
CA ASN A 160 9.31 8.65 -7.38
C ASN A 160 9.36 7.64 -8.54
N VAL A 161 8.31 6.83 -8.71
CA VAL A 161 8.17 5.88 -9.82
C VAL A 161 8.04 6.64 -11.14
N LEU A 162 7.16 7.63 -11.22
CA LEU A 162 6.94 8.44 -12.43
C LEU A 162 8.24 9.15 -12.86
N GLN A 163 9.00 9.71 -11.91
CA GLN A 163 10.34 10.25 -12.19
C GLN A 163 11.31 9.18 -12.70
N THR A 164 11.32 7.99 -12.09
CA THR A 164 12.22 6.89 -12.49
C THR A 164 11.90 6.35 -13.88
N LEU A 165 10.64 6.47 -14.31
CA LEU A 165 10.17 6.13 -15.66
C LEU A 165 10.32 7.29 -16.67
N GLY A 166 10.89 8.43 -16.26
CA GLY A 166 11.20 9.56 -17.16
C GLY A 166 10.07 10.59 -17.31
N ILE A 167 8.99 10.49 -16.53
CA ILE A 167 7.91 11.49 -16.51
C ILE A 167 8.32 12.59 -15.52
N THR A 168 8.84 13.71 -16.03
CA THR A 168 9.44 14.79 -15.21
C THR A 168 8.70 16.13 -15.25
N GLN A 169 7.53 16.18 -15.89
CA GLN A 169 6.68 17.37 -15.95
C GLN A 169 5.94 17.64 -14.64
N ARG A 170 5.76 18.91 -14.25
CA ARG A 170 5.12 19.28 -12.96
C ARG A 170 3.72 18.68 -12.75
N SER A 171 3.03 18.31 -13.83
CA SER A 171 1.70 17.68 -13.84
C SER A 171 1.62 16.30 -13.18
N TYR A 172 2.70 15.51 -13.15
CA TYR A 172 2.64 14.16 -12.55
C TYR A 172 2.45 14.20 -11.03
N HIS A 173 2.88 15.27 -10.36
CA HIS A 173 2.65 15.44 -8.92
C HIS A 173 1.16 15.59 -8.62
N TYR A 174 0.43 16.37 -9.42
CA TYR A 174 -1.02 16.50 -9.27
C TYR A 174 -1.72 15.17 -9.54
N LEU A 175 -1.28 14.41 -10.54
CA LEU A 175 -1.80 13.05 -10.79
C LEU A 175 -1.60 12.14 -9.56
N ALA A 176 -0.39 12.11 -9.00
CA ALA A 176 -0.07 11.26 -7.86
C ALA A 176 -0.89 11.62 -6.61
N ILE A 177 -1.07 12.92 -6.36
CA ILE A 177 -1.93 13.42 -5.28
C ILE A 177 -3.39 13.01 -5.52
N SER A 178 -3.93 13.28 -6.70
CA SER A 178 -5.33 12.98 -7.04
C SER A 178 -5.64 11.50 -6.87
N ILE A 179 -4.79 10.61 -7.40
CA ILE A 179 -5.04 9.16 -7.26
C ILE A 179 -4.93 8.72 -5.79
N SER A 180 -3.96 9.23 -5.05
CA SER A 180 -3.79 8.90 -3.63
C SER A 180 -4.99 9.37 -2.80
N LEU A 181 -5.57 10.53 -3.12
CA LEU A 181 -6.78 11.05 -2.48
C LEU A 181 -8.02 10.25 -2.85
N ILE A 182 -8.19 9.87 -4.12
CA ILE A 182 -9.32 9.02 -4.55
C ILE A 182 -9.29 7.69 -3.80
N LEU A 183 -8.13 7.05 -3.71
CA LEU A 183 -7.97 5.81 -2.95
C LEU A 183 -8.25 6.02 -1.46
N PHE A 184 -7.73 7.10 -0.88
CA PHE A 184 -7.99 7.46 0.51
C PHE A 184 -9.48 7.58 0.80
N VAL A 185 -10.21 8.34 -0.02
CA VAL A 185 -11.67 8.54 0.13
C VAL A 185 -12.43 7.23 -0.08
N GLY A 186 -12.02 6.42 -1.05
CA GLY A 186 -12.61 5.09 -1.29
C GLY A 186 -12.52 4.20 -0.06
N PHE A 187 -11.33 4.03 0.51
CA PHE A 187 -11.17 3.27 1.76
C PHE A 187 -11.89 3.93 2.93
N LEU A 188 -11.77 5.24 3.10
CA LEU A 188 -12.42 5.99 4.18
C LEU A 188 -13.94 5.82 4.16
N SER A 189 -14.56 5.70 2.98
CA SER A 189 -16.00 5.47 2.86
C SER A 189 -16.45 4.18 3.56
N ILE A 190 -15.62 3.13 3.55
CA ILE A 190 -15.90 1.84 4.20
C ILE A 190 -15.76 1.96 5.72
N LEU A 191 -14.73 2.67 6.18
CA LEU A 191 -14.56 2.93 7.61
C LEU A 191 -15.74 3.75 8.15
N ALA A 192 -16.14 4.79 7.41
CA ALA A 192 -17.24 5.67 7.79
C ALA A 192 -18.59 4.96 7.79
N SER A 193 -18.83 4.02 6.87
CA SER A 193 -20.12 3.29 6.79
C SER A 193 -20.39 2.34 7.95
N VAL A 194 -19.37 2.01 8.75
CA VAL A 194 -19.54 1.22 9.99
C VAL A 194 -19.53 2.11 11.24
N ALA A 195 -18.83 3.25 11.18
CA ALA A 195 -18.68 4.16 12.30
C ALA A 195 -19.86 5.14 12.47
N LEU A 196 -20.65 5.38 11.41
CA LEU A 196 -21.84 6.24 11.37
C LEU A 196 -23.10 5.37 11.25
#